data_AF-A0A925Z708-F1
#
_entry.id   AF-A0A925Z708-F1
#
_cell.length_a   1.000
_cell.length_b   1.000
_cell.length_c   1.000
_cell.angle_alpha   90.00
_cell.angle_beta   90.00
_cell.angle_gamma   90.00
#
_symmetry.space_group_name_H-M   'P 1'
#
loop_
_entity.id
_entity.type
_entity.pdbx_description
1 polymer ?
#
loop_
_entity_poly.entity_id
_entity_poly.type
_entity_poly.pdbx_seq_one_letter_code
_entity_poly.pdbx_strand_id
1 'polypeptide(L)'
;MPRRKAKECDLLQHKLQTRVNAAKFKQLSELAAKAANGSTSDLLRDILNNRQLVVHTVDKTLAEYMPELIRIRKEINAIGNNINQVTRYFNQCQEETKKIFFATRVAGLYEKSASKAEELLRVIEQLGERWLRK
;
A
#
# COMPACT_ATOMS: atom_id res chain seq x y z
N MET A 1 -19.17 17.30 7.97
CA MET A 1 -18.22 18.42 8.24
C MET A 1 -18.73 19.66 7.51
N PRO A 2 -18.94 20.81 8.18
CA PRO A 2 -19.35 22.03 7.51
C PRO A 2 -18.18 22.57 6.66
N ARG A 3 -18.45 22.87 5.39
CA ARG A 3 -17.46 23.41 4.44
C ARG A 3 -17.01 24.80 4.92
N ARG A 4 -15.72 24.96 5.24
CA ARG A 4 -15.14 26.27 5.59
C ARG A 4 -15.38 27.23 4.42
N LYS A 5 -15.98 28.40 4.70
CA LYS A 5 -16.15 29.47 3.71
C LYS A 5 -14.76 29.97 3.31
N ALA A 6 -14.43 29.91 2.02
CA ALA A 6 -13.18 30.47 1.50
C ALA A 6 -13.18 32.00 1.69
N LYS A 7 -12.00 32.57 1.97
CA LYS A 7 -11.83 34.03 2.09
C LYS A 7 -12.16 34.69 0.75
N GLU A 8 -12.63 35.93 0.79
CA GLU A 8 -13.16 36.65 -0.39
C GLU A 8 -12.13 36.77 -1.53
N CYS A 9 -10.83 36.84 -1.19
CA CYS A 9 -9.70 36.87 -2.12
C CYS A 9 -9.39 35.52 -2.80
N ASP A 10 -9.86 34.39 -2.25
CA ASP A 10 -9.63 33.04 -2.80
C ASP A 10 -10.80 32.53 -3.67
N LEU A 11 -11.83 33.36 -3.88
CA LEU A 11 -12.98 33.01 -4.69
C LEU A 11 -12.63 33.05 -6.19
N LEU A 12 -13.06 32.03 -6.92
CA LEU A 12 -12.93 31.95 -8.38
C LEU A 12 -13.95 32.90 -9.05
N GLN A 13 -13.57 34.17 -9.23
CA GLN A 13 -14.48 35.21 -9.70
C GLN A 13 -14.54 35.33 -11.24
N HIS A 14 -13.47 34.97 -11.95
CA HIS A 14 -13.37 35.13 -13.41
C HIS A 14 -13.25 33.80 -14.14
N LYS A 15 -14.05 33.62 -15.21
CA LYS A 15 -14.01 32.44 -16.08
C LYS A 15 -13.10 32.71 -17.28
N LEU A 16 -12.06 31.89 -17.43
CA LEU A 16 -11.20 31.89 -18.61
C LEU A 16 -11.62 30.76 -19.56
N GLN A 17 -11.80 31.06 -20.84
CA GLN A 17 -12.07 30.07 -21.89
C GLN A 17 -11.09 30.28 -23.04
N THR A 18 -10.32 29.25 -23.38
CA THR A 18 -9.31 29.31 -24.43
C THR A 18 -9.42 28.08 -25.33
N ARG A 19 -9.15 28.25 -26.63
CA ARG A 19 -9.07 27.14 -27.57
C ARG A 19 -7.66 26.58 -27.59
N VAL A 20 -7.54 25.26 -27.58
CA VAL A 20 -6.26 24.53 -27.68
C VAL A 20 -6.34 23.52 -28.82
N ASN A 21 -5.21 23.25 -29.44
CA ASN A 21 -5.09 22.22 -30.47
C ASN A 21 -5.31 20.82 -29.84
N ALA A 22 -5.77 19.85 -30.64
CA ALA A 22 -6.03 18.48 -30.23
C ALA A 22 -4.81 17.81 -29.58
N ALA A 23 -3.61 18.04 -30.12
CA ALA A 23 -2.37 17.52 -29.54
C ALA A 23 -2.14 18.04 -28.11
N LYS A 24 -2.41 19.34 -27.87
CA LYS A 24 -2.21 19.96 -26.55
C LYS A 24 -3.29 19.55 -25.57
N PHE A 25 -4.53 19.38 -26.05
CA PHE A 25 -5.63 18.85 -25.26
C PHE A 25 -5.32 17.43 -24.75
N LYS A 26 -4.79 16.55 -25.61
CA LYS A 26 -4.38 15.20 -25.23
C LYS A 26 -3.27 15.23 -24.16
N GLN A 27 -2.24 16.03 -24.35
CA GLN A 27 -1.17 16.20 -23.34
C GLN A 27 -1.71 16.66 -21.98
N LEU A 28 -2.61 17.65 -21.96
CA LEU A 28 -3.20 18.15 -20.71
C LEU A 28 -4.09 17.11 -20.03
N SER A 29 -4.84 16.32 -20.80
CA SER A 29 -5.65 15.21 -20.26
C SER A 29 -4.79 14.11 -19.64
N GLU A 30 -3.67 13.75 -20.28
CA GLU A 30 -2.73 12.74 -19.76
C GLU A 30 -2.02 13.23 -18.50
N LEU A 31 -1.66 14.52 -18.44
CA LEU A 31 -1.09 15.12 -17.24
C LEU A 31 -2.12 15.20 -16.11
N ALA A 32 -3.38 15.54 -16.41
CA ALA A 32 -4.45 15.58 -15.42
C ALA A 32 -4.75 14.19 -14.84
N ALA A 33 -4.64 13.13 -15.65
CA ALA A 33 -4.77 11.75 -15.19
C ALA A 33 -3.65 11.29 -14.25
N LYS A 34 -2.46 11.92 -14.32
CA LYS A 34 -1.28 11.61 -13.49
C LYS A 34 -1.12 12.54 -12.29
N ALA A 35 -1.71 13.73 -12.33
CA ALA A 35 -1.65 14.69 -11.25
C ALA A 35 -2.50 14.24 -10.05
N ALA A 36 -2.12 14.65 -8.84
CA ALA A 36 -2.87 14.38 -7.61
C ALA A 36 -4.32 14.93 -7.65
N ASN A 37 -4.52 16.02 -8.40
CA ASN A 37 -5.76 16.76 -8.50
C ASN A 37 -6.52 16.33 -9.76
N GLY A 38 -7.58 15.51 -9.58
CA GLY A 38 -8.24 14.73 -10.63
C GLY A 38 -9.08 15.48 -11.68
N SER A 39 -8.90 16.78 -11.86
CA SER A 39 -9.58 17.55 -12.92
C SER A 39 -8.59 18.35 -13.75
N THR A 40 -8.78 18.36 -15.07
CA THR A 40 -8.05 19.23 -16.01
C THR A 40 -8.15 20.69 -15.62
N SER A 41 -9.27 21.10 -15.00
CA SER A 41 -9.46 22.47 -14.51
C SER A 41 -8.56 22.79 -13.32
N ASP A 42 -8.37 21.84 -12.41
CA ASP A 42 -7.52 22.02 -11.23
C ASP A 42 -6.04 22.04 -11.64
N LEU A 43 -5.64 21.16 -12.56
CA LEU A 43 -4.31 21.20 -13.15
C LEU A 43 -4.02 22.54 -13.85
N LEU A 44 -4.96 23.05 -14.65
CA LEU A 44 -4.79 24.34 -15.31
C LEU A 44 -4.71 25.50 -14.31
N ARG A 45 -5.48 25.45 -13.21
CA ARG A 45 -5.38 26.44 -12.13
C ARG A 45 -4.04 26.39 -11.42
N ASP A 46 -3.52 25.19 -11.17
CA ASP A 46 -2.21 25.04 -10.55
C ASP A 46 -1.10 25.58 -11.46
N ILE A 47 -1.17 25.31 -12.78
CA ILE A 47 -0.26 25.88 -13.78
C ILE A 47 -0.36 27.41 -13.82
N LEU A 48 -1.57 27.97 -13.88
CA LEU A 48 -1.78 29.42 -13.96
C LEU A 48 -1.33 30.17 -12.70
N ASN A 49 -1.39 29.52 -11.54
CA ASN A 49 -0.95 30.09 -10.26
C ASN A 49 0.50 29.72 -9.92
N ASN A 50 1.28 29.17 -10.86
CA ASN A 50 2.66 28.69 -10.64
C ASN A 50 2.80 27.77 -9.41
N ARG A 51 1.78 26.97 -9.13
CA ARG A 51 1.81 26.01 -8.03
C ARG A 51 2.58 24.77 -8.47
N GLN A 52 3.30 24.17 -7.52
CA GLN A 52 4.04 22.94 -7.77
C GLN A 52 3.06 21.81 -8.13
N LEU A 53 3.21 21.26 -9.33
CA LEU A 53 2.47 20.07 -9.75
C LEU A 53 3.05 18.84 -9.05
N VAL A 54 2.32 18.27 -8.10
CA VAL A 54 2.65 16.98 -7.50
C VAL A 54 2.06 15.88 -8.38
N VAL A 55 2.94 15.19 -9.10
CA VAL A 55 2.58 14.03 -9.93
C VAL A 55 2.80 12.78 -9.08
N HIS A 56 1.71 12.07 -8.76
CA HIS A 56 1.82 10.76 -8.10
C HIS A 56 2.09 9.71 -9.15
N THR A 57 3.37 9.43 -9.40
CA THR A 57 3.75 8.24 -10.16
C THR A 57 3.64 7.05 -9.22
N VAL A 58 2.50 6.34 -9.28
CA VAL A 58 2.37 5.06 -8.58
C VAL A 58 3.26 4.06 -9.31
N ASP A 59 4.28 3.57 -8.62
CA ASP A 59 5.14 2.52 -9.17
C ASP A 59 4.31 1.23 -9.32
N LYS A 60 4.02 0.89 -10.57
CA LYS A 60 3.23 -0.29 -10.93
C LYS A 60 3.94 -1.58 -10.56
N THR A 61 5.27 -1.56 -10.42
CA THR A 61 6.04 -2.75 -10.06
C THR A 61 5.77 -3.17 -8.62
N LEU A 62 5.76 -2.22 -7.68
CA LEU A 62 5.42 -2.50 -6.28
C LEU A 62 3.95 -2.93 -6.12
N ALA A 63 3.06 -2.39 -6.96
CA ALA A 63 1.65 -2.76 -6.95
C ALA A 63 1.42 -4.24 -7.31
N GLU A 64 2.31 -4.87 -8.08
CA GLU A 64 2.23 -6.29 -8.44
C GLU A 64 2.54 -7.22 -7.25
N TYR A 65 3.54 -6.88 -6.44
CA TYR A 65 3.98 -7.71 -5.30
C TYR A 65 3.23 -7.45 -3.99
N MET A 66 2.60 -6.28 -3.85
CA MET A 66 1.90 -5.88 -2.63
C MET A 66 0.81 -6.88 -2.18
N PRO A 67 -0.03 -7.45 -3.07
CA PRO A 67 -1.04 -8.44 -2.67
C PRO A 67 -0.42 -9.71 -2.05
N GLU A 68 0.68 -10.20 -2.60
CA GLU A 68 1.38 -11.38 -2.10
C GLU A 68 2.01 -11.11 -0.73
N LEU A 69 2.67 -9.97 -0.55
CA LEU A 69 3.21 -9.56 0.75
C LEU A 69 2.11 -9.41 1.82
N ILE A 70 0.96 -8.84 1.46
CA ILE A 70 -0.18 -8.73 2.38
C ILE A 70 -0.69 -10.12 2.78
N ARG A 71 -0.76 -11.07 1.84
CA ARG A 71 -1.18 -12.45 2.09
C ARG A 71 -0.21 -13.14 3.06
N ILE A 72 1.09 -13.13 2.78
CA ILE A 72 2.10 -13.77 3.62
C ILE A 72 2.06 -13.19 5.04
N ARG A 73 1.95 -11.86 5.17
CA ARG A 73 1.82 -11.19 6.48
C ARG A 73 0.60 -11.67 7.27
N LYS A 74 -0.55 -11.85 6.61
CA LYS A 74 -1.77 -12.38 7.27
C LYS A 74 -1.57 -13.81 7.76
N GLU A 75 -0.93 -14.65 6.95
CA GLU A 75 -0.65 -16.04 7.29
C GLU A 75 0.32 -16.15 8.49
N ILE A 76 1.40 -15.36 8.50
CA ILE A 76 2.34 -15.28 9.64
C ILE A 76 1.62 -14.81 10.92
N ASN A 77 0.78 -13.77 10.83
CA ASN A 77 0.00 -13.30 11.98
C ASN A 77 -0.94 -14.38 12.53
N ALA A 78 -1.58 -15.17 11.65
CA ALA A 78 -2.44 -16.27 12.08
C ALA A 78 -1.63 -17.38 12.78
N ILE A 79 -0.44 -17.71 12.28
CA ILE A 79 0.47 -18.67 12.93
C ILE A 79 0.90 -18.15 14.30
N GLY A 80 1.32 -16.88 14.41
CA GLY A 80 1.70 -16.27 15.68
C GLY A 80 0.57 -16.28 16.71
N ASN A 81 -0.66 -15.98 16.30
CA ASN A 81 -1.82 -16.09 17.17
C ASN A 81 -2.05 -17.53 17.67
N ASN A 82 -1.90 -18.52 16.78
CA ASN A 82 -2.02 -19.93 17.16
C ASN A 82 -0.91 -20.36 18.13
N ILE A 83 0.34 -19.95 17.90
CA ILE A 83 1.45 -20.21 18.83
C ILE A 83 1.11 -19.64 20.21
N ASN A 84 0.70 -18.37 20.27
CA ASN A 84 0.35 -17.71 21.52
C ASN A 84 -0.80 -18.42 22.26
N GLN A 85 -1.81 -18.91 21.54
CA GLN A 85 -2.88 -19.71 22.13
C GLN A 85 -2.35 -21.02 22.72
N VAL A 86 -1.57 -21.78 21.95
CA VAL A 86 -1.03 -23.07 22.43
C VAL A 86 -0.08 -22.86 23.61
N THR A 87 0.74 -21.81 23.61
CA THR A 87 1.61 -21.46 24.74
C THR A 87 0.80 -21.12 26.00
N ARG A 88 -0.32 -20.40 25.87
CA ARG A 88 -1.23 -20.16 27.01
C ARG A 88 -1.79 -21.47 27.57
N TYR A 89 -2.27 -22.37 26.71
CA TYR A 89 -2.77 -23.68 27.14
C TYR A 89 -1.68 -24.55 27.78
N PHE A 90 -0.47 -24.53 27.22
CA PHE A 90 0.70 -25.23 27.78
C PHE A 90 1.02 -24.76 29.21
N ASN A 91 1.06 -23.44 29.42
CA ASN A 91 1.37 -22.86 30.73
C ASN A 91 0.27 -23.10 31.78
N GLN A 92 -0.99 -23.24 31.36
CA GLN A 92 -2.13 -23.50 32.24
C GLN A 92 -2.30 -24.99 32.58
N CYS A 93 -1.74 -25.89 31.77
CA CYS A 93 -1.89 -27.32 31.99
C CYS A 93 -0.95 -27.81 33.12
N GLN A 94 -1.48 -28.57 34.07
CA GLN A 94 -0.66 -29.22 35.11
C GLN A 94 -0.26 -30.65 34.75
N GLU A 95 -0.96 -31.27 33.79
CA GLU A 95 -0.76 -32.66 33.39
C GLU A 95 0.36 -32.79 32.33
N GLU A 96 1.36 -33.62 32.62
CA GLU A 96 2.59 -33.72 31.84
C GLU A 96 2.37 -34.24 30.40
N THR A 97 1.46 -35.20 30.23
CA THR A 97 1.09 -35.74 28.91
C THR A 97 0.49 -34.67 28.00
N LYS A 98 -0.32 -33.75 28.55
CA LYS A 98 -0.91 -32.64 27.80
C LYS A 98 0.12 -31.57 27.45
N LYS A 99 1.11 -31.33 28.31
CA LYS A 99 2.24 -30.43 28.01
C LYS A 99 3.05 -30.94 26.82
N ILE A 100 3.38 -32.24 26.79
CA ILE A 100 4.11 -32.84 25.67
C ILE A 100 3.32 -32.67 24.37
N PHE A 101 2.01 -32.93 24.37
CA PHE A 101 1.15 -32.71 23.21
C PHE A 101 1.19 -31.26 22.70
N PHE A 102 1.07 -30.27 23.58
CA PHE A 102 1.12 -28.86 23.20
C PHE A 102 2.52 -28.43 22.73
N ALA A 103 3.60 -28.97 23.32
CA ALA A 103 4.97 -28.71 22.88
C ALA A 103 5.20 -29.20 21.45
N THR A 104 4.77 -30.42 21.12
CA THR A 104 4.84 -30.96 19.75
C THR A 104 4.03 -30.11 18.77
N ARG A 105 2.85 -29.62 19.19
CA ARG A 105 2.02 -28.74 18.37
C ARG A 105 2.67 -27.38 18.11
N VAL A 106 3.36 -26.81 19.10
CA VAL A 106 4.13 -25.57 18.95
C VAL A 106 5.30 -25.78 17.97
N ALA A 107 6.02 -26.89 18.08
CA ALA A 107 7.12 -27.20 17.16
C ALA A 107 6.65 -27.21 15.69
N GLY A 108 5.52 -27.88 15.39
CA GLY A 108 4.96 -27.86 14.04
C GLY A 108 4.45 -26.49 13.57
N LEU A 109 4.04 -25.60 14.49
CA LEU A 109 3.70 -24.21 14.14
C LEU A 109 4.95 -23.37 13.84
N TYR A 110 6.06 -23.62 14.55
CA TYR A 110 7.35 -22.98 14.26
C TYR A 110 7.88 -23.38 12.88
N GLU A 111 7.80 -24.66 12.51
CA GLU A 111 8.17 -25.12 11.17
C GLU A 111 7.35 -24.41 10.08
N LYS A 112 6.03 -24.30 10.26
CA LYS A 112 5.17 -23.54 9.33
C LYS A 112 5.53 -22.06 9.24
N SER A 113 5.91 -21.45 10.37
CA SER A 113 6.39 -20.07 10.41
C SER A 113 7.69 -19.91 9.63
N ALA A 114 8.62 -20.86 9.78
CA ALA A 114 9.88 -20.87 9.06
C ALA A 114 9.66 -20.99 7.53
N SER A 115 8.79 -21.90 7.08
CA SER A 115 8.46 -22.01 5.65
C SER A 115 7.83 -20.72 5.09
N LYS A 116 7.02 -20.00 5.88
CA LYS A 116 6.46 -18.71 5.46
C LYS A 116 7.49 -17.58 5.43
N ALA A 117 8.48 -17.63 6.32
CA ALA A 117 9.61 -16.71 6.27
C ALA A 117 10.48 -16.94 5.02
N GLU A 118 10.70 -18.19 4.63
CA GLU A 118 11.38 -18.52 3.37
C GLU A 118 10.61 -18.01 2.14
N GLU A 119 9.28 -18.19 2.12
CA GLU A 119 8.44 -17.66 1.05
C GLU A 119 8.51 -16.12 0.96
N LEU A 120 8.51 -15.44 2.11
CA LEU A 120 8.69 -13.99 2.17
C LEU A 120 10.06 -13.55 1.64
N LEU A 121 11.13 -14.25 2.00
CA LEU A 121 12.49 -13.96 1.52
C LEU A 121 12.57 -14.09 -0.01
N ARG A 122 11.94 -15.11 -0.61
CA ARG A 122 11.88 -15.25 -2.07
C ARG A 122 11.19 -14.07 -2.76
N VAL A 123 10.07 -13.58 -2.21
CA VAL A 123 9.38 -12.41 -2.76
C VAL A 123 10.26 -11.16 -2.64
N ILE A 124 10.99 -11.00 -1.52
CA ILE A 124 11.93 -9.90 -1.33
C ILE A 124 13.10 -9.97 -2.32
N GLU A 125 13.66 -11.16 -2.57
CA GLU A 125 14.73 -11.37 -3.55
C GLU A 125 14.27 -11.00 -4.97
N GLN A 126 13.09 -11.46 -5.39
CA GLN A 126 12.51 -11.10 -6.70
C GLN A 126 12.31 -9.59 -6.85
N LEU A 127 11.86 -8.93 -5.78
CA LEU A 127 11.68 -7.49 -5.75
C LEU A 127 13.03 -6.76 -5.83
N GLY A 128 14.04 -7.26 -5.12
CA GLY A 128 15.43 -6.78 -5.14
C GLY A 128 16.10 -6.92 -6.51
N GLU A 129 15.96 -8.06 -7.17
CA GLU A 129 16.49 -8.30 -8.52
C GLU A 129 15.89 -7.33 -9.54
N ARG A 130 14.57 -7.11 -9.50
CA ARG A 130 13.92 -6.12 -10.38
C ARG A 130 14.36 -4.68 -10.08
N TRP A 131 14.65 -4.35 -8.82
CA TRP A 131 15.16 -3.03 -8.44
C TRP A 131 16.64 -2.80 -8.81
N LEU A 132 17.45 -3.87 -8.85
CA LEU A 132 18.87 -3.82 -9.23
C LEU A 132 19.10 -3.82 -10.75
N ARG A 133 18.16 -4.34 -11.54
CA ARG A 133 18.18 -4.21 -13.01
C ARG A 133 17.81 -2.78 -13.41
N LYS A 134 18.81 -1.89 -13.38
CA LYS A 134 18.82 -0.64 -14.14
C LYS A 134 18.96 -0.92 -15.63
#